data_AF-A0A1G2T3L0-F1
#
_entry.id   AF-A0A1G2T3L0-F1
#
_cell.length_a   1.000
_cell.length_b   1.000
_cell.length_c   1.000
_cell.angle_alpha   90.00
_cell.angle_beta   90.00
_cell.angle_gamma   90.00
#
_symmetry.space_group_name_H-M   'P 1'
#
loop_
_entity.id
_entity.type
_entity.pdbx_description
1 polymer ?
#
loop_
_entity_poly.entity_id
_entity_poly.type
_entity_poly.pdbx_seq_one_letter_code
_entity_poly.pdbx_strand_id
1 'polypeptide(L)'
;MNPVYLVEECQKISIGAIRKDLRFKYADDEASLVFDAGDGHLPQQIMLTEQAITFGIRRYFVCACGARCNKLYLPPGKREYRCRACYRLRYELSYINRTSKHGRLLYRTNRMLKLVDKRAGMSRVFYNGQYTKRFDRFLNLCGRAGLVDVVNDAGNLKAAVTSL
;
A
#
# COMPACT_ATOMS: atom_id res chain seq x y z
N MET A 1 -2.20 -25.84 -13.99
CA MET A 1 -2.18 -24.36 -13.98
C MET A 1 -1.26 -23.90 -12.86
N ASN A 2 -0.31 -23.01 -13.12
CA ASN A 2 0.52 -22.46 -12.03
C ASN A 2 -0.35 -21.54 -11.15
N PRO A 3 -0.33 -21.69 -9.81
CA PRO A 3 -1.10 -20.82 -8.93
C PRO A 3 -0.57 -19.40 -9.05
N VAL A 4 -1.47 -18.46 -9.32
CA VAL A 4 -1.12 -17.05 -9.29
C VAL A 4 -1.46 -16.51 -7.91
N TYR A 5 -0.44 -16.14 -7.15
CA TYR A 5 -0.60 -15.62 -5.80
C TYR A 5 -1.08 -14.17 -5.80
N LEU A 6 -1.97 -13.85 -4.87
CA LEU A 6 -2.43 -12.48 -4.63
C LEU A 6 -1.53 -11.74 -3.65
N VAL A 7 -1.30 -10.45 -3.91
CA VAL A 7 -0.52 -9.58 -3.01
C VAL A 7 -1.18 -9.46 -1.63
N GLU A 8 -2.52 -9.55 -1.60
CA GLU A 8 -3.35 -9.48 -0.41
C GLU A 8 -3.11 -10.67 0.53
N GLU A 9 -2.90 -11.87 -0.01
CA GLU A 9 -2.73 -13.15 0.71
C GLU A 9 -1.29 -13.42 1.20
N CYS A 10 -0.31 -12.66 0.73
CA CYS A 10 1.09 -12.87 1.11
C CYS A 10 1.41 -12.26 2.47
N GLN A 11 2.27 -12.92 3.25
CA GLN A 11 3.02 -12.22 4.30
C GLN A 11 3.98 -11.22 3.65
N LYS A 12 4.18 -10.06 4.28
CA LYS A 12 4.89 -8.92 3.67
C LYS A 12 5.80 -8.30 4.69
N ILE A 13 7.03 -8.05 4.29
CA ILE A 13 7.95 -7.20 5.03
C ILE A 13 8.15 -5.90 4.26
N SER A 14 8.34 -4.81 4.99
CA SER A 14 8.50 -3.48 4.39
C SER A 14 9.64 -2.72 5.03
N ILE A 15 10.41 -2.00 4.21
CA ILE A 15 11.60 -1.29 4.69
C ILE A 15 11.25 -0.27 5.78
N GLY A 16 10.07 0.36 5.68
CA GLY A 16 9.60 1.32 6.67
C GLY A 16 9.18 0.70 8.01
N ALA A 17 9.00 -0.63 8.07
CA ALA A 17 8.62 -1.34 9.29
C ALA A 17 9.81 -1.91 10.07
N ILE A 18 11.00 -2.01 9.46
CA ILE A 18 12.20 -2.60 10.11
C ILE A 18 12.48 -1.97 11.47
N ARG A 19 12.40 -0.63 11.56
CA ARG A 19 12.67 0.11 12.82
C ARG A 19 11.70 -0.20 13.97
N LYS A 20 10.61 -0.90 13.71
CA LYS A 20 9.54 -1.18 14.68
C LYS A 20 9.40 -2.67 15.00
N ASP A 21 10.16 -3.55 14.34
CA ASP A 21 9.94 -4.99 14.39
C ASP A 21 11.20 -5.72 14.89
N LEU A 22 11.04 -6.43 16.02
CA LEU A 22 12.12 -7.15 16.73
C LEU A 22 12.59 -8.41 15.97
N ARG A 23 11.92 -8.79 14.88
CA ARG A 23 12.28 -9.96 14.05
C ARG A 23 13.45 -9.71 13.09
N PHE A 24 13.92 -8.47 12.99
CA PHE A 24 15.06 -8.11 12.15
C PHE A 24 16.29 -7.91 13.01
N LYS A 25 17.37 -8.61 12.66
CA LYS A 25 18.70 -8.35 13.19
C LYS A 25 19.60 -7.93 12.04
N TYR A 26 20.34 -6.84 12.20
CA TYR A 26 21.42 -6.53 11.28
C TYR A 26 22.48 -7.62 11.40
N ALA A 27 23.01 -8.06 10.26
CA ALA A 27 24.24 -8.84 10.26
C ALA A 27 25.42 -7.92 10.61
N ASP A 28 26.56 -8.52 10.93
CA ASP A 28 27.78 -7.81 11.36
C ASP A 28 28.28 -6.75 10.37
N ASP A 29 27.85 -6.84 9.10
CA ASP A 29 28.20 -5.92 8.03
C ASP A 29 27.26 -4.70 7.89
N GLU A 30 26.17 -4.64 8.66
CA GLU A 30 25.02 -3.70 8.53
C GLU A 30 24.38 -3.61 7.12
N ALA A 31 24.94 -4.32 6.13
CA ALA A 31 24.52 -4.34 4.74
C ALA A 31 23.43 -5.38 4.49
N SER A 32 23.11 -6.20 5.48
CA SER A 32 22.08 -7.23 5.40
C SER A 32 21.30 -7.39 6.69
N LEU A 33 20.09 -7.91 6.56
CA LEU A 33 19.21 -8.27 7.68
C LEU A 33 19.01 -9.77 7.69
N VAL A 34 19.17 -10.40 8.84
CA VAL A 34 18.65 -11.73 9.08
C VAL A 34 17.21 -11.57 9.56
N PHE A 35 16.28 -12.11 8.78
CA PHE A 35 14.86 -12.10 9.10
C PHE A 35 14.39 -13.51 9.43
N ASP A 36 13.81 -13.67 10.62
CA ASP A 36 13.11 -14.87 11.02
C ASP A 36 11.61 -14.69 10.75
N ALA A 37 11.09 -15.48 9.81
CA ALA A 37 9.69 -15.39 9.41
C ALA A 37 8.73 -16.00 10.47
N GLY A 38 9.25 -16.78 11.42
CA GLY A 38 8.46 -17.63 12.30
C GLY A 38 7.92 -18.88 11.59
N ASP A 39 7.16 -19.71 12.30
CA ASP A 39 6.36 -20.83 11.76
C ASP A 39 7.13 -21.82 10.86
N GLY A 40 8.32 -22.26 11.28
CA GLY A 40 9.09 -23.32 10.59
C GLY A 40 9.73 -22.90 9.27
N HIS A 41 9.73 -21.61 8.96
CA HIS A 41 10.50 -21.05 7.86
C HIS A 41 11.97 -20.86 8.25
N LEU A 42 12.89 -21.13 7.31
CA LEU A 42 14.31 -20.90 7.56
C LEU A 42 14.58 -19.39 7.63
N PRO A 43 15.42 -18.93 8.57
CA PRO A 43 15.88 -17.55 8.60
C PRO A 43 16.47 -17.15 7.25
N GLN A 44 16.06 -16.00 6.74
CA GLN A 44 16.51 -15.51 5.45
C GLN A 44 17.38 -14.27 5.64
N GLN A 45 18.58 -14.29 5.06
CA GLN A 45 19.40 -13.10 4.92
C GLN A 45 18.89 -12.27 3.73
N ILE A 46 18.62 -10.99 3.99
CA ILE A 46 18.08 -10.04 3.03
C ILE A 46 19.03 -8.86 2.93
N MET A 47 19.63 -8.69 1.75
CA MET A 47 20.53 -7.59 1.47
C MET A 47 19.79 -6.25 1.46
N LEU A 48 20.48 -5.22 1.92
CA LEU A 48 20.04 -3.84 1.89
C LEU A 48 20.90 -3.02 0.92
N THR A 49 20.31 -1.97 0.37
CA THR A 49 21.05 -0.95 -0.38
C THR A 49 20.47 0.42 -0.10
N GLU A 50 21.32 1.42 -0.17
CA GLU A 50 20.94 2.82 -0.03
C GLU A 50 20.93 3.52 -1.38
N GLN A 51 20.06 4.52 -1.53
CA GLN A 51 20.04 5.41 -2.67
C GLN A 51 19.78 6.83 -2.18
N ALA A 52 20.64 7.75 -2.62
CA ALA A 52 20.41 9.18 -2.43
C ALA A 52 19.15 9.62 -3.20
N ILE A 53 18.28 10.37 -2.53
CA ILE A 53 17.10 11.01 -3.08
C ILE A 53 17.15 12.50 -2.76
N THR A 54 16.30 13.30 -3.41
CA THR A 54 16.26 14.76 -3.26
C THR A 54 16.21 15.22 -1.79
N PHE A 55 15.59 14.44 -0.91
CA PHE A 55 15.42 14.77 0.51
C PHE A 55 16.03 13.71 1.44
N GLY A 56 17.25 13.24 1.14
CA GLY A 56 18.03 12.38 2.03
C GLY A 56 18.39 11.04 1.42
N ILE A 57 18.50 9.99 2.24
CA ILE A 57 18.89 8.65 1.82
C ILE A 57 17.73 7.69 2.06
N ARG A 58 17.43 6.85 1.06
CA ARG A 58 16.41 5.82 1.16
C ARG A 58 17.03 4.43 1.08
N ARG A 59 16.73 3.61 2.08
CA ARG A 59 17.04 2.18 2.10
C ARG A 59 16.04 1.37 1.28
N TYR A 60 16.51 0.29 0.68
CA TYR A 60 15.74 -0.69 -0.07
C TYR A 60 16.23 -2.10 0.29
N PHE A 61 15.33 -3.07 0.22
CA PHE A 61 15.73 -4.47 0.13
C PHE A 61 16.28 -4.76 -1.27
N VAL A 62 17.26 -5.62 -1.38
CA VAL A 62 17.70 -6.20 -2.64
C VAL A 62 17.13 -7.60 -2.71
N CYS A 63 16.17 -7.82 -3.61
CA CYS A 63 15.69 -9.16 -3.91
C CYS A 63 16.82 -9.94 -4.58
N ALA A 64 16.88 -11.26 -4.41
CA ALA A 64 17.91 -12.08 -5.07
C ALA A 64 17.76 -12.18 -6.61
N CYS A 65 16.84 -11.43 -7.23
CA CYS A 65 16.87 -11.14 -8.67
C CYS A 65 17.59 -9.82 -9.01
N GLY A 66 18.24 -9.18 -8.02
CA GLY A 66 18.90 -7.87 -8.13
C GLY A 66 17.96 -6.65 -7.99
N ALA A 67 16.64 -6.85 -8.01
CA ALA A 67 15.70 -5.74 -7.96
C ALA A 67 15.66 -5.05 -6.57
N ARG A 68 15.76 -3.73 -6.58
CA ARG A 68 15.56 -2.87 -5.40
C ARG A 68 14.09 -2.74 -5.05
N CYS A 69 13.72 -3.15 -3.84
CA CYS A 69 12.35 -3.35 -3.41
C CYS A 69 12.07 -2.67 -2.07
N ASN A 70 10.96 -1.93 -1.99
CA ASN A 70 10.47 -1.41 -0.70
C ASN A 70 9.79 -2.49 0.16
N LYS A 71 9.33 -3.57 -0.48
CA LYS A 71 8.62 -4.67 0.14
C LYS A 71 9.05 -5.99 -0.50
N LEU A 72 9.16 -7.01 0.32
CA LEU A 72 9.26 -8.40 -0.13
C LEU A 72 8.04 -9.17 0.38
N TYR A 73 7.72 -10.25 -0.33
CA TYR A 73 6.50 -11.02 -0.14
C TYR A 73 6.84 -12.48 0.03
N LEU A 74 6.11 -13.15 0.92
CA LEU A 74 6.12 -14.59 1.13
C LEU A 74 4.71 -15.12 0.88
N PRO A 75 4.43 -15.68 -0.31
CA PRO A 75 3.14 -16.30 -0.58
C PRO A 75 2.93 -17.58 0.23
N PRO A 76 1.67 -17.99 0.46
CA PRO A 76 1.36 -19.24 1.15
C PRO A 76 2.07 -20.45 0.52
N GLY A 77 2.71 -21.26 1.36
CA GLY A 77 3.46 -22.45 0.93
C GLY A 77 4.83 -22.16 0.27
N LYS A 78 5.26 -20.90 0.17
CA LYS A 78 6.64 -20.55 -0.19
C LYS A 78 7.51 -20.48 1.06
N ARG A 79 8.83 -20.53 0.85
CA ARG A 79 9.83 -20.55 1.94
C ARG A 79 10.67 -19.28 2.03
N GLU A 80 10.62 -18.42 1.02
CA GLU A 80 11.48 -17.25 0.92
C GLU A 80 10.73 -15.99 0.52
N TYR A 81 11.12 -14.88 1.11
CA TYR A 81 10.72 -13.54 0.70
C TYR A 81 11.40 -13.16 -0.61
N ARG A 82 10.58 -12.84 -1.60
CA ARG A 82 11.04 -12.34 -2.90
C ARG A 82 10.20 -11.14 -3.33
N CYS A 83 10.66 -10.44 -4.38
CA CYS A 83 9.92 -9.31 -4.92
C CYS A 83 8.63 -9.76 -5.59
N ARG A 84 7.73 -8.79 -5.80
CA ARG A 84 6.44 -8.99 -6.48
C ARG A 84 6.60 -9.63 -7.86
N ALA A 85 7.65 -9.25 -8.60
CA ALA A 85 7.90 -9.74 -9.95
C ALA A 85 8.34 -11.21 -9.98
N CYS A 86 9.20 -11.64 -9.05
CA CYS A 86 9.65 -13.03 -8.96
C CYS A 86 8.48 -14.00 -8.77
N TYR A 87 7.53 -13.63 -7.91
CA TYR A 87 6.32 -14.44 -7.69
C TYR A 87 5.16 -14.08 -8.63
N ARG A 88 5.37 -13.16 -9.58
CA ARG A 88 4.34 -12.69 -10.53
C ARG A 88 3.03 -12.29 -9.84
N LEU A 89 3.13 -11.68 -8.66
CA LEU A 89 1.97 -11.41 -7.82
C LEU A 89 1.05 -10.39 -8.48
N ARG A 90 -0.25 -10.67 -8.40
CA ARG A 90 -1.30 -9.77 -8.87
C ARG A 90 -2.07 -9.22 -7.69
N TYR A 91 -2.61 -8.03 -7.85
CA TYR A 91 -3.63 -7.54 -6.92
C TYR A 91 -4.95 -8.21 -7.28
N GLU A 92 -5.77 -8.52 -6.28
CA GLU A 92 -7.11 -9.10 -6.47
C GLU A 92 -7.94 -8.32 -7.53
N LEU A 93 -7.90 -6.99 -7.47
CA LEU A 93 -8.57 -6.09 -8.44
C LEU A 93 -8.12 -6.28 -9.91
N SER A 94 -7.01 -6.99 -10.15
CA SER A 94 -6.53 -7.32 -11.51
C SER A 94 -7.30 -8.47 -12.13
N TYR A 95 -8.00 -9.29 -11.32
CA TYR A 95 -8.84 -10.40 -11.79
C TYR A 95 -10.25 -9.99 -12.15
N ILE A 96 -10.70 -8.83 -11.66
CA ILE A 96 -12.03 -8.34 -11.97
C ILE A 96 -12.08 -7.98 -13.45
N ASN A 97 -12.87 -8.74 -14.23
CA ASN A 97 -13.13 -8.44 -15.62
C ASN A 97 -14.00 -7.17 -15.73
N ARG A 98 -13.35 -6.02 -15.94
CA ARG A 98 -14.03 -4.71 -16.03
C ARG A 98 -14.91 -4.55 -17.28
N THR A 99 -14.86 -5.49 -18.22
CA THR A 99 -15.72 -5.48 -19.41
C THR A 99 -17.07 -6.16 -19.16
N SER A 100 -17.16 -7.07 -18.18
CA SER A 100 -18.43 -7.71 -17.82
C SER A 100 -19.28 -6.80 -16.94
N LYS A 101 -20.61 -6.98 -16.98
CA LYS A 101 -21.55 -6.21 -16.13
C LYS A 101 -21.22 -6.39 -14.64
N HIS A 102 -21.04 -7.65 -14.20
CA HIS A 102 -20.71 -7.98 -12.81
C HIS A 102 -19.33 -7.46 -12.40
N GLY A 103 -18.32 -7.52 -13.27
CA GLY A 103 -17.00 -7.01 -12.94
C GLY A 103 -16.95 -5.49 -12.86
N ARG A 104 -17.71 -4.76 -13.69
CA ARG A 104 -17.89 -3.31 -13.49
C ARG A 104 -18.50 -2.98 -12.14
N LEU A 105 -19.53 -3.73 -11.73
CA LEU A 105 -20.18 -3.55 -10.44
C LEU A 105 -19.18 -3.79 -9.29
N LEU A 106 -18.51 -4.95 -9.27
CA LEU A 106 -17.53 -5.28 -8.24
C LEU A 106 -16.38 -4.26 -8.15
N TYR A 107 -15.91 -3.76 -9.29
CA TYR A 107 -14.87 -2.73 -9.33
C TYR A 107 -15.37 -1.40 -8.74
N ARG A 108 -16.60 -0.98 -9.09
CA ARG A 108 -17.22 0.23 -8.52
C ARG A 108 -17.41 0.08 -7.01
N THR A 109 -17.94 -1.04 -6.54
CA THR A 109 -18.14 -1.32 -5.10
C THR A 109 -16.81 -1.29 -4.34
N ASN A 110 -15.77 -1.94 -4.85
CA ASN A 110 -14.43 -1.88 -4.26
C ASN A 110 -13.89 -0.46 -4.18
N ARG A 111 -14.13 0.35 -5.21
CA ARG A 111 -13.73 1.76 -5.22
C ARG A 111 -14.49 2.56 -4.18
N MET A 112 -15.78 2.31 -4.01
CA MET A 112 -16.62 2.94 -2.99
C MET A 112 -16.16 2.62 -1.57
N LEU A 113 -15.92 1.34 -1.26
CA LEU A 113 -15.40 0.91 0.05
C LEU A 113 -14.09 1.63 0.39
N LYS A 114 -13.16 1.73 -0.56
CA LYS A 114 -11.91 2.47 -0.37
C LYS A 114 -12.10 3.96 -0.09
N LEU A 115 -13.15 4.58 -0.62
CA LEU A 115 -13.46 5.99 -0.33
C LEU A 115 -14.05 6.14 1.07
N VAL A 116 -14.94 5.22 1.47
CA VAL A 116 -15.48 5.17 2.83
C VAL A 116 -14.35 5.02 3.86
N ASP A 117 -13.45 4.05 3.67
CA ASP A 117 -12.30 3.84 4.57
C ASP A 117 -11.39 5.08 4.62
N LYS A 118 -11.16 5.71 3.46
CA LYS A 118 -10.37 6.95 3.39
C LYS A 118 -11.01 8.06 4.21
N ARG A 119 -12.33 8.21 4.13
CA ARG A 119 -13.07 9.22 4.89
C ARG A 119 -13.04 8.92 6.38
N ALA A 120 -13.26 7.66 6.78
CA ALA A 120 -13.24 7.23 8.17
C ALA A 120 -11.86 7.45 8.83
N GLY A 121 -10.78 7.20 8.09
CA GLY A 121 -9.41 7.43 8.57
C GLY A 121 -8.96 8.90 8.63
N MET A 122 -9.84 9.87 8.34
CA MET A 122 -9.52 11.30 8.43
C MET A 122 -10.08 11.91 9.72
N SER A 123 -9.17 12.30 10.61
CA SER A 123 -9.51 13.03 11.84
C SER A 123 -9.90 14.48 11.56
N ARG A 124 -9.04 15.24 10.86
CA ARG A 124 -9.24 16.65 10.57
C ARG A 124 -9.65 16.88 9.12
N VAL A 125 -10.81 17.50 8.93
CA VAL A 125 -11.35 17.88 7.61
C VAL A 125 -10.95 19.31 7.25
N PHE A 126 -11.09 20.24 8.21
CA PHE A 126 -10.77 21.65 8.05
C PHE A 126 -9.47 22.04 8.78
N TYR A 127 -8.76 23.01 8.23
CA TYR A 127 -7.65 23.70 8.87
C TYR A 127 -7.70 25.16 8.44
N ASN A 128 -7.84 26.07 9.41
CA ASN A 128 -7.94 27.51 9.17
C ASN A 128 -9.04 27.90 8.15
N GLY A 129 -10.28 27.41 8.38
CA GLY A 129 -11.42 27.64 7.48
C GLY A 129 -11.34 26.93 6.11
N GLN A 130 -10.19 26.35 5.75
CA GLN A 130 -9.98 25.68 4.49
C GLN A 130 -10.00 24.17 4.64
N TYR A 131 -10.33 23.45 3.57
CA TYR A 131 -10.13 22.01 3.56
C TYR A 131 -8.67 21.64 3.62
N THR A 132 -8.36 20.59 4.37
CA THR A 132 -7.03 20.03 4.35
C THR A 132 -6.74 19.44 2.97
N LYS A 133 -5.48 19.48 2.53
CA LYS A 133 -5.03 18.84 1.27
C LYS A 133 -5.45 17.37 1.17
N ARG A 134 -5.52 16.69 2.32
CA ARG A 134 -5.95 15.29 2.41
C ARG A 134 -7.43 15.14 2.08
N PHE A 135 -8.28 16.03 2.59
CA PHE A 135 -9.71 16.03 2.31
C PHE A 135 -10.02 16.46 0.88
N ASP A 136 -9.35 17.49 0.35
CA ASP A 136 -9.50 17.89 -1.07
C ASP A 136 -9.14 16.75 -2.02
N ARG A 137 -8.06 16.02 -1.74
CA ARG A 137 -7.72 14.83 -2.52
C ARG A 137 -8.81 13.76 -2.44
N PHE A 138 -9.49 13.62 -1.31
CA PHE A 138 -10.64 12.71 -1.18
C PHE A 138 -11.82 13.17 -2.04
N LEU A 139 -12.20 14.45 -1.99
CA LEU A 139 -13.27 15.00 -2.82
C LEU A 139 -13.00 14.80 -4.32
N ASN A 140 -11.76 15.04 -4.76
CA ASN A 140 -11.33 14.75 -6.14
C ASN A 140 -11.52 13.27 -6.53
N LEU A 141 -11.25 12.33 -5.60
CA LEU A 141 -11.46 10.91 -5.86
C LEU A 141 -12.95 10.55 -5.90
N CYS A 142 -13.79 11.18 -5.07
CA CYS A 142 -15.24 11.06 -5.06
C CYS A 142 -15.85 11.56 -6.38
N GLY A 143 -15.47 12.75 -6.84
CA GLY A 143 -15.92 13.28 -8.14
C GLY A 143 -15.57 12.35 -9.29
N ARG A 144 -14.32 11.86 -9.34
CA ARG A 144 -13.91 10.84 -10.35
C ARG A 144 -14.65 9.51 -10.21
N ALA A 145 -15.29 9.23 -9.07
CA ALA A 145 -16.08 8.02 -8.84
C ALA A 145 -17.57 8.23 -9.17
N GLY A 146 -17.97 9.45 -9.53
CA GLY A 146 -19.37 9.81 -9.79
C GLY A 146 -20.16 10.19 -8.54
N LEU A 147 -19.50 10.40 -7.39
CA LEU A 147 -20.14 10.84 -6.15
C LEU A 147 -20.23 12.36 -6.12
N VAL A 148 -20.98 12.92 -7.06
CA VAL A 148 -21.08 14.37 -7.26
C VAL A 148 -21.76 15.03 -6.06
N ASP A 149 -22.79 14.41 -5.50
CA ASP A 149 -23.52 14.93 -4.34
C ASP A 149 -22.60 15.15 -3.14
N VAL A 150 -21.72 14.18 -2.85
CA VAL A 150 -20.72 14.29 -1.76
C VAL A 150 -19.78 15.49 -1.97
N VAL A 151 -19.41 15.78 -3.23
CA VAL A 151 -18.54 16.92 -3.56
C VAL A 151 -19.30 18.23 -3.41
N ASN A 152 -20.56 18.28 -3.86
CA ASN A 152 -21.41 19.46 -3.76
C ASN A 152 -21.72 19.81 -2.30
N ASP A 153 -22.10 18.81 -1.50
CA ASP A 153 -22.39 18.97 -0.07
C ASP A 153 -21.17 19.52 0.68
N ALA A 154 -19.97 19.03 0.34
CA ALA A 154 -18.74 19.60 0.86
C ALA A 154 -18.58 21.06 0.41
N GLY A 155 -18.78 21.39 -0.86
CA GLY A 155 -18.76 22.77 -1.34
C GLY A 155 -19.67 23.70 -0.52
N ASN A 156 -20.90 23.27 -0.28
CA ASN A 156 -21.89 24.00 0.53
C ASN A 156 -21.43 24.17 1.98
N LEU A 157 -20.92 23.11 2.60
CA LEU A 157 -20.40 23.17 3.97
C LEU A 157 -19.22 24.12 4.09
N LYS A 158 -18.31 24.13 3.10
CA LYS A 158 -17.17 25.06 3.09
C LYS A 158 -17.64 26.50 2.99
N ALA A 159 -18.61 26.79 2.11
CA ALA A 159 -19.18 28.12 1.97
C ALA A 159 -19.81 28.60 3.29
N ALA A 160 -20.60 27.74 3.96
CA ALA A 160 -21.18 28.02 5.25
C ALA A 160 -20.13 28.32 6.34
N VAL A 161 -19.06 27.52 6.43
CA VAL A 161 -17.99 27.70 7.42
C VAL A 161 -17.16 28.97 7.17
N THR A 162 -17.01 29.40 5.91
CA THR A 162 -16.24 30.60 5.56
C THR A 162 -17.06 31.88 5.68
N SER A 163 -18.39 31.76 5.81
CA SER A 163 -19.32 32.88 5.96
C SER A 163 -19.60 33.25 7.42
N LEU A 164 -18.95 32.54 8.36
CA LEU A 164 -18.94 32.77 9.81
C LEU A 164 -17.65 33.48 10.22
#